data_AF-A0AAV4CT04-F1
#
_entry.id   AF-A0AAV4CT04-F1
#
_cell.length_a   1.000
_cell.length_b   1.000
_cell.length_c   1.000
_cell.angle_alpha   90.00
_cell.angle_beta   90.00
_cell.angle_gamma   90.00
#
_symmetry.space_group_name_H-M   'P 1'
#
loop_
_entity.id
_entity.type
_entity.pdbx_description
1 polymer ?
#
loop_
_entity_poly.entity_id
_entity_poly.type
_entity_poly.pdbx_seq_one_letter_code
_entity_poly.pdbx_strand_id
1 'polypeptide(L)'
;MQPKKEREYLVAICVSLTTFTLYVKTLHPSLPGGDSGELVVAAHELGVSHPPGYPLFTLLSVLALHLVPVGSPVWRVNLLSAFLGASTSGVVYLLIYRLTKSLGAGCLGVAMFSLSRLVWVWSCVAEVFSLNNLMLALLMLTAVHFDTLEERTMKQMAYIGAFLCGLCLSNQHTSVLYIVFLVPWVMFRLWNAKLLSFALLVKLTLLFMLGLSPYLYLPVSSAVNKARWTWGDQSSLNGFLRHLLRQEYGTWDLLKDHRGQGFVSGILSYSSHVARDLSVPVSVLAVLSLWSTSYRYKVSKSSVLAVFTGMLIAYITFFCWRANLDIGNPLFFKVVERFWIQSDLVLSVLAAVSFDDFCRFISHRFRALSWYHLDILLMMPLFAWQL
;
A
#
# COMPACT_ATOMS: atom_id res chain seq x y z
N MET A 1 -26.06 -21.93 8.09
CA MET A 1 -24.86 -21.34 8.74
C MET A 1 -23.87 -20.64 7.76
N GLN A 2 -24.20 -20.48 6.47
CA GLN A 2 -23.35 -19.82 5.45
C GLN A 2 -23.50 -18.29 5.20
N PRO A 3 -24.53 -17.54 5.64
CA PRO A 3 -24.81 -16.20 5.08
C PRO A 3 -23.85 -15.09 5.55
N LYS A 4 -23.06 -15.32 6.61
CA LYS A 4 -22.16 -14.28 7.14
C LYS A 4 -20.93 -14.05 6.26
N LYS A 5 -20.32 -15.11 5.69
CA LYS A 5 -19.09 -15.02 4.87
C LYS A 5 -19.33 -14.33 3.53
N GLU A 6 -20.53 -14.44 2.96
CA GLU A 6 -20.83 -13.83 1.67
C GLU A 6 -20.98 -12.31 1.79
N ARG A 7 -21.45 -11.83 2.95
CA ARG A 7 -21.73 -10.41 3.16
C ARG A 7 -20.48 -9.55 3.13
N GLU A 8 -19.34 -9.96 3.70
CA GLU A 8 -18.14 -9.14 3.64
C GLU A 8 -17.57 -9.03 2.22
N TYR A 9 -17.60 -10.11 1.42
CA TYR A 9 -17.11 -10.05 0.05
C TYR A 9 -18.01 -9.20 -0.83
N LEU A 10 -19.33 -9.25 -0.64
CA LEU A 10 -20.26 -8.37 -1.32
C LEU A 10 -19.99 -6.90 -0.99
N VAL A 11 -19.79 -6.55 0.28
CA VAL A 11 -19.46 -5.17 0.66
C VAL A 11 -18.10 -4.76 0.08
N ALA A 12 -17.09 -5.63 0.09
CA ALA A 12 -15.80 -5.35 -0.53
C ALA A 12 -15.93 -5.04 -2.03
N ILE A 13 -16.73 -5.82 -2.75
CA ILE A 13 -17.03 -5.61 -4.17
C ILE A 13 -17.78 -4.28 -4.35
N CYS A 14 -18.81 -4.00 -3.57
CA CYS A 14 -19.56 -2.74 -3.63
C CYS A 14 -18.67 -1.52 -3.38
N VAL A 15 -17.79 -1.59 -2.38
CA VAL A 15 -16.81 -0.55 -2.08
C VAL A 15 -15.86 -0.35 -3.26
N SER A 16 -15.26 -1.43 -3.79
CA SER A 16 -14.39 -1.34 -4.97
C SER A 16 -15.11 -0.76 -6.19
N LEU A 17 -16.32 -1.20 -6.51
CA LEU A 17 -17.08 -0.69 -7.66
C LEU A 17 -17.47 0.78 -7.48
N THR A 18 -17.83 1.18 -6.25
CA THR A 18 -18.17 2.57 -5.93
C THR A 18 -16.95 3.47 -6.09
N THR A 19 -15.82 3.09 -5.49
CA THR A 19 -14.55 3.83 -5.63
C THR A 19 -14.08 3.86 -7.09
N PHE A 20 -14.17 2.75 -7.82
CA PHE A 20 -13.82 2.70 -9.23
C PHE A 20 -14.66 3.67 -10.06
N THR A 21 -15.98 3.68 -9.83
CA THR A 21 -16.89 4.61 -10.52
C THR A 21 -16.53 6.07 -10.22
N LEU A 22 -16.18 6.39 -8.97
CA LEU A 22 -15.76 7.74 -8.58
C LEU A 22 -14.45 8.13 -9.28
N TYR A 23 -13.42 7.29 -9.22
CA TYR A 23 -12.14 7.56 -9.85
C TYR A 23 -12.24 7.66 -11.38
N VAL A 24 -13.05 6.81 -12.03
CA VAL A 24 -13.27 6.87 -13.47
C VAL A 24 -13.99 8.17 -13.88
N LYS A 25 -14.94 8.65 -13.08
CA LYS A 25 -15.62 9.94 -13.34
C LYS A 25 -14.69 11.14 -13.24
N THR A 26 -13.64 11.05 -12.43
CA THR A 26 -12.63 12.11 -12.24
C THR A 26 -11.28 11.76 -12.88
N LEU A 27 -11.26 10.78 -13.76
CA LEU A 27 -10.04 10.26 -14.37
C LEU A 27 -9.40 11.35 -15.22
N HIS A 28 -8.07 11.50 -15.15
CA HIS A 28 -7.40 12.49 -15.98
C HIS A 28 -7.52 12.09 -17.46
N PRO A 29 -8.06 12.93 -18.36
CA PRO A 29 -8.38 12.53 -19.73
C PRO A 29 -7.14 12.46 -20.65
N SER A 30 -6.09 13.20 -20.31
CA SER A 30 -4.86 13.35 -21.08
C SER A 30 -3.62 13.08 -20.23
N LEU A 31 -2.43 13.45 -20.72
CA LEU A 31 -1.18 13.25 -19.99
C LEU A 31 -1.11 14.17 -18.76
N PRO A 32 -1.10 13.61 -17.54
CA PRO A 32 -0.85 14.40 -16.34
C PRO A 32 0.64 14.71 -16.19
N GLY A 33 0.98 15.64 -15.29
CA GLY A 33 2.37 15.90 -14.92
C GLY A 33 2.99 14.78 -14.07
N GLY A 34 4.22 14.97 -13.61
CA GLY A 34 4.95 13.94 -12.86
C GLY A 34 5.59 12.91 -13.77
N ASP A 35 5.58 11.65 -13.35
CA ASP A 35 6.29 10.56 -14.04
C ASP A 35 5.38 9.82 -15.04
N SER A 36 4.10 10.19 -15.09
CA SER A 36 3.08 9.55 -15.93
C SER A 36 3.46 9.49 -17.42
N GLY A 37 4.04 10.55 -17.97
CA GLY A 37 4.46 10.57 -19.38
C GLY A 37 5.51 9.53 -19.69
N GLU A 38 6.52 9.45 -18.83
CA GLU A 38 7.59 8.49 -18.94
C GLU A 38 7.08 7.04 -18.76
N LEU A 39 6.27 6.79 -17.73
CA LEU A 39 5.73 5.46 -17.45
C LEU A 39 4.84 4.94 -18.60
N VAL A 40 3.99 5.80 -19.16
CA VAL A 40 3.15 5.44 -20.31
C VAL A 40 3.99 5.19 -21.56
N VAL A 41 4.99 6.02 -21.84
CA VAL A 41 5.89 5.82 -22.99
C VAL A 41 6.72 4.55 -22.83
N ALA A 42 7.26 4.28 -21.64
CA ALA A 42 8.00 3.06 -21.34
C ALA A 42 7.12 1.82 -21.57
N ALA A 43 5.86 1.82 -21.11
CA ALA A 43 4.94 0.72 -21.38
C ALA A 43 4.57 0.61 -22.87
N HIS A 44 4.27 1.73 -23.54
CA HIS A 44 3.85 1.73 -24.95
C HIS A 44 4.95 1.26 -25.91
N GLU A 45 6.19 1.69 -25.65
CA GLU A 45 7.36 1.33 -26.46
C GLU A 45 8.03 0.03 -25.97
N LEU A 46 7.51 -0.60 -24.90
CA LEU A 46 8.12 -1.74 -24.21
C LEU A 46 9.54 -1.45 -23.68
N GLY A 47 9.83 -0.20 -23.32
CA GLY A 47 11.10 0.26 -22.72
C GLY A 47 11.15 0.15 -21.20
N VAL A 48 12.23 0.68 -20.59
CA VAL A 48 12.42 0.73 -19.12
C VAL A 48 12.33 2.19 -18.64
N SER A 49 11.54 2.43 -17.58
CA SER A 49 11.41 3.74 -16.92
C SER A 49 12.56 4.01 -15.96
N HIS A 50 12.59 5.17 -15.31
CA HIS A 50 13.58 5.53 -14.32
C HIS A 50 13.74 4.49 -13.19
N PRO A 51 14.93 4.42 -12.55
CA PRO A 51 15.24 3.44 -11.52
C PRO A 51 14.23 3.38 -10.37
N PRO A 52 13.78 2.18 -9.95
CA PRO A 52 14.30 0.86 -10.33
C PRO A 52 13.61 0.21 -11.55
N GLY A 53 12.88 0.99 -12.36
CA GLY A 53 12.26 0.54 -13.61
C GLY A 53 10.81 0.02 -13.48
N TYR A 54 10.30 -0.08 -12.25
CA TYR A 54 8.91 -0.44 -11.91
C TYR A 54 8.31 -1.58 -12.76
N PRO A 55 9.05 -2.69 -13.00
CA PRO A 55 8.70 -3.66 -14.04
C PRO A 55 7.30 -4.26 -13.89
N LEU A 56 6.82 -4.49 -12.66
CA LEU A 56 5.47 -5.01 -12.46
C LEU A 56 4.40 -4.04 -12.97
N PHE A 57 4.54 -2.75 -12.66
CA PHE A 57 3.61 -1.73 -13.14
C PHE A 57 3.71 -1.58 -14.67
N THR A 58 4.93 -1.61 -15.22
CA THR A 58 5.16 -1.52 -16.66
C THR A 58 4.49 -2.68 -17.40
N LEU A 59 4.67 -3.92 -16.96
CA LEU A 59 4.03 -5.10 -17.57
C LEU A 59 2.50 -5.07 -17.47
N LEU A 60 1.95 -4.62 -16.33
CA LEU A 60 0.50 -4.42 -16.20
C LEU A 60 -0.02 -3.31 -17.10
N SER A 61 0.76 -2.24 -17.30
CA SER A 61 0.44 -1.15 -18.21
C SER A 61 0.44 -1.62 -19.66
N VAL A 62 1.43 -2.43 -20.06
CA VAL A 62 1.45 -3.12 -21.36
C VAL A 62 0.18 -3.94 -21.56
N LEU A 63 -0.20 -4.73 -20.56
CA LEU A 63 -1.43 -5.52 -20.62
C LEU A 63 -2.68 -4.63 -20.78
N ALA A 64 -2.78 -3.54 -20.02
CA ALA A 64 -3.89 -2.60 -20.12
C ALA A 64 -3.98 -1.94 -21.50
N LEU A 65 -2.85 -1.58 -22.10
CA LEU A 65 -2.78 -1.01 -23.46
C LEU A 65 -3.33 -1.96 -24.53
N HIS A 66 -3.12 -3.28 -24.36
CA HIS A 66 -3.57 -4.30 -25.30
C HIS A 66 -5.02 -4.77 -25.04
N LEU A 67 -5.44 -4.88 -23.78
CA LEU A 67 -6.77 -5.41 -23.43
C LEU A 67 -7.90 -4.37 -23.54
N VAL A 68 -7.60 -3.08 -23.37
CA VAL A 68 -8.61 -2.01 -23.46
C VAL A 68 -8.52 -1.36 -24.84
N PRO A 69 -9.44 -1.63 -25.78
CA PRO A 69 -9.30 -1.16 -27.16
C PRO A 69 -9.74 0.31 -27.37
N VAL A 70 -10.20 0.99 -26.31
CA VAL A 70 -10.78 2.34 -26.36
C VAL A 70 -9.92 3.36 -25.63
N GLY A 71 -10.08 4.64 -25.98
CA GLY A 71 -9.33 5.73 -25.39
C GLY A 71 -7.86 5.78 -25.84
N SER A 72 -7.18 6.87 -25.48
CA SER A 72 -5.74 7.05 -25.74
C SER A 72 -4.90 6.09 -24.87
N PRO A 73 -3.64 5.80 -25.25
CA PRO A 73 -2.73 5.00 -24.42
C PRO A 73 -2.64 5.51 -22.97
N VAL A 74 -2.53 6.83 -22.81
CA VAL A 74 -2.50 7.48 -21.49
C VAL A 74 -3.77 7.19 -20.70
N TRP A 75 -4.94 7.36 -21.32
CA TRP A 75 -6.21 7.13 -20.65
C TRP A 75 -6.35 5.67 -20.17
N ARG A 76 -5.89 4.70 -20.97
CA ARG A 76 -5.92 3.27 -20.60
C ARG A 76 -5.04 2.96 -19.39
N VAL A 77 -3.88 3.59 -19.28
CA VAL A 77 -3.01 3.41 -18.11
C VAL A 77 -3.53 4.18 -16.89
N ASN A 78 -4.12 5.37 -17.07
CA ASN A 78 -4.87 6.04 -15.99
C ASN A 78 -6.00 5.14 -15.46
N LEU A 79 -6.75 4.49 -16.36
CA LEU A 79 -7.81 3.55 -16.00
C LEU A 79 -7.27 2.35 -15.20
N LEU A 80 -6.10 1.83 -15.57
CA LEU A 80 -5.40 0.79 -14.79
C LEU A 80 -5.11 1.28 -13.36
N SER A 81 -4.55 2.48 -13.19
CA SER A 81 -4.31 3.05 -11.87
C SER A 81 -5.60 3.23 -11.06
N ALA A 82 -6.69 3.65 -11.69
CA ALA A 82 -8.00 3.75 -11.04
C ALA A 82 -8.54 2.38 -10.61
N PHE A 83 -8.37 1.36 -11.45
CA PHE A 83 -8.74 -0.02 -11.12
C PHE A 83 -7.92 -0.57 -9.95
N LEU A 84 -6.61 -0.34 -9.93
CA LEU A 84 -5.72 -0.76 -8.84
C LEU A 84 -6.03 -0.03 -7.53
N GLY A 85 -6.30 1.28 -7.60
CA GLY A 85 -6.73 2.10 -6.46
C GLY A 85 -8.04 1.59 -5.87
N ALA A 86 -9.05 1.35 -6.72
CA ALA A 86 -10.34 0.83 -6.30
C ALA A 86 -10.26 -0.62 -5.77
N SER A 87 -9.39 -1.45 -6.34
CA SER A 87 -9.11 -2.80 -5.82
C SER A 87 -8.47 -2.72 -4.43
N THR A 88 -7.59 -1.76 -4.20
CA THR A 88 -7.01 -1.49 -2.88
C THR A 88 -8.11 -1.21 -1.86
N SER A 89 -9.11 -0.39 -2.19
CA SER A 89 -10.24 -0.09 -1.30
C SER A 89 -10.98 -1.36 -0.83
N GLY A 90 -11.25 -2.31 -1.72
CA GLY A 90 -11.89 -3.58 -1.37
C GLY A 90 -11.00 -4.46 -0.47
N VAL A 91 -9.69 -4.53 -0.75
CA VAL A 91 -8.73 -5.28 0.07
C VAL A 91 -8.56 -4.66 1.45
N VAL A 92 -8.47 -3.33 1.55
CA VAL A 92 -8.41 -2.59 2.82
C VAL A 92 -9.70 -2.80 3.62
N TYR A 93 -10.87 -2.80 2.97
CA TYR A 93 -12.13 -3.13 3.64
C TYR A 93 -12.06 -4.54 4.24
N LEU A 94 -11.64 -5.54 3.46
CA LEU A 94 -11.52 -6.91 3.96
C LEU A 94 -10.50 -7.02 5.09
N LEU A 95 -9.38 -6.32 5.00
CA LEU A 95 -8.37 -6.25 6.05
C LEU A 95 -8.95 -5.72 7.37
N ILE A 96 -9.62 -4.56 7.31
CA ILE A 96 -10.24 -3.96 8.50
C ILE A 96 -11.35 -4.87 9.03
N TYR A 97 -12.22 -5.39 8.17
CA TYR A 97 -13.26 -6.33 8.58
C TYR A 97 -12.69 -7.60 9.20
N ARG A 98 -11.55 -8.10 8.74
CA ARG A 98 -10.90 -9.30 9.33
C ARG A 98 -10.40 -9.01 10.74
N LEU A 99 -9.87 -7.82 10.96
CA LEU A 99 -9.42 -7.34 12.27
C LEU A 99 -10.60 -7.06 13.22
N THR A 100 -11.64 -6.37 12.75
CA THR A 100 -12.72 -5.85 13.62
C THR A 100 -13.97 -6.72 13.63
N LYS A 101 -14.32 -7.39 12.53
CA LYS A 101 -15.66 -7.96 12.26
C LYS A 101 -16.77 -6.91 12.21
N SER A 102 -16.41 -5.62 12.07
CA SER A 102 -17.34 -4.49 11.97
C SER A 102 -17.44 -4.00 10.52
N LEU A 103 -18.66 -3.92 10.00
CA LEU A 103 -18.93 -3.31 8.69
C LEU A 103 -18.68 -1.79 8.74
N GLY A 104 -19.11 -1.14 9.83
CA GLY A 104 -18.99 0.31 10.01
C GLY A 104 -17.52 0.74 10.06
N ALA A 105 -16.70 0.07 10.87
CA ALA A 105 -15.26 0.35 10.91
C ALA A 105 -14.59 0.09 9.54
N GLY A 106 -14.99 -0.98 8.85
CA GLY A 106 -14.50 -1.29 7.49
C GLY A 106 -14.81 -0.18 6.49
N CYS A 107 -16.07 0.26 6.42
CA CYS A 107 -16.49 1.33 5.51
C CYS A 107 -15.83 2.67 5.87
N LEU A 108 -15.76 3.03 7.16
CA LEU A 108 -15.13 4.25 7.63
C LEU A 108 -13.65 4.30 7.26
N GLY A 109 -12.88 3.25 7.57
CA GLY A 109 -11.45 3.22 7.29
C GLY A 109 -11.13 3.26 5.79
N VAL A 110 -11.96 2.63 4.96
CA VAL A 110 -11.77 2.69 3.51
C VAL A 110 -12.17 4.03 2.92
N ALA A 111 -13.21 4.68 3.44
CA ALA A 111 -13.55 6.04 3.03
C ALA A 111 -12.45 7.02 3.41
N MET A 112 -11.96 6.96 4.65
CA MET A 112 -10.81 7.75 5.12
C MET A 112 -9.58 7.63 4.21
N PHE A 113 -9.28 6.42 3.76
CA PHE A 113 -8.16 6.18 2.86
C PHE A 113 -8.46 6.60 1.42
N SER A 114 -9.53 6.06 0.83
CA SER A 114 -9.76 6.15 -0.62
C SER A 114 -10.29 7.51 -1.06
N LEU A 115 -10.91 8.28 -0.16
CA LEU A 115 -11.43 9.60 -0.46
C LEU A 115 -10.45 10.73 -0.07
N SER A 116 -9.29 10.41 0.52
CA SER A 116 -8.26 11.41 0.77
C SER A 116 -7.73 11.98 -0.55
N ARG A 117 -7.37 13.27 -0.58
CA ARG A 117 -6.95 13.97 -1.80
C ARG A 117 -5.79 13.24 -2.44
N LEU A 118 -4.79 12.86 -1.64
CA LEU A 118 -3.56 12.28 -2.16
C LEU A 118 -3.82 10.91 -2.79
N VAL A 119 -4.56 10.03 -2.13
CA VAL A 119 -4.91 8.70 -2.68
C VAL A 119 -5.78 8.83 -3.93
N TRP A 120 -6.75 9.74 -3.91
CA TRP A 120 -7.64 9.99 -5.03
C TRP A 120 -6.88 10.48 -6.27
N VAL A 121 -6.07 11.53 -6.12
CA VAL A 121 -5.28 12.13 -7.22
C VAL A 121 -4.40 11.07 -7.87
N TRP A 122 -3.62 10.33 -7.07
CA TRP A 122 -2.66 9.35 -7.60
C TRP A 122 -3.32 8.06 -8.09
N SER A 123 -4.60 7.84 -7.80
CA SER A 123 -5.41 6.78 -8.42
C SER A 123 -6.05 7.21 -9.74
N CYS A 124 -6.09 8.51 -10.06
CA CYS A 124 -6.67 9.02 -11.30
C CYS A 124 -5.65 9.27 -12.43
N VAL A 125 -4.38 8.92 -12.20
CA VAL A 125 -3.26 9.18 -13.12
C VAL A 125 -2.34 7.95 -13.20
N ALA A 126 -1.62 7.81 -14.32
CA ALA A 126 -0.74 6.70 -14.66
C ALA A 126 0.54 6.68 -13.81
N GLU A 127 0.37 6.29 -12.55
CA GLU A 127 1.44 6.27 -11.55
C GLU A 127 1.46 4.97 -10.75
N VAL A 128 2.63 4.66 -10.22
CA VAL A 128 3.00 3.39 -9.57
C VAL A 128 2.43 3.22 -8.15
N PHE A 129 1.87 4.30 -7.57
CA PHE A 129 1.44 4.34 -6.17
C PHE A 129 0.18 3.49 -5.91
N SER A 130 -0.78 3.46 -6.83
CA SER A 130 -1.99 2.64 -6.66
C SER A 130 -1.67 1.14 -6.63
N LEU A 131 -0.72 0.69 -7.46
CA LEU A 131 -0.22 -0.69 -7.38
C LEU A 131 0.50 -0.93 -6.06
N ASN A 132 1.31 0.03 -5.61
CA ASN A 132 2.06 -0.10 -4.36
C ASN A 132 1.13 -0.22 -3.15
N ASN A 133 0.03 0.52 -3.14
CA ASN A 133 -0.99 0.43 -2.10
C ASN A 133 -1.71 -0.92 -2.10
N LEU A 134 -2.08 -1.42 -3.27
CA LEU A 134 -2.70 -2.74 -3.41
C LEU A 134 -1.78 -3.84 -2.86
N MET A 135 -0.50 -3.78 -3.23
CA MET A 135 0.52 -4.73 -2.78
C MET A 135 0.70 -4.69 -1.25
N LEU A 136 0.79 -3.49 -0.65
CA LEU A 136 0.88 -3.34 0.81
C LEU A 136 -0.39 -3.85 1.50
N ALA A 137 -1.58 -3.52 0.98
CA ALA A 137 -2.85 -3.99 1.52
C ALA A 137 -2.96 -5.52 1.49
N LEU A 138 -2.50 -6.17 0.41
CA LEU A 138 -2.45 -7.63 0.29
C LEU A 138 -1.43 -8.25 1.26
N LEU A 139 -0.26 -7.63 1.45
CA LEU A 139 0.70 -8.08 2.46
C LEU A 139 0.12 -8.00 3.88
N MET A 140 -0.52 -6.89 4.23
CA MET A 140 -1.18 -6.72 5.52
C MET A 140 -2.34 -7.70 5.69
N LEU A 141 -3.18 -7.90 4.67
CA LEU A 141 -4.26 -8.88 4.70
C LEU A 141 -3.72 -10.29 4.89
N THR A 142 -2.64 -10.65 4.20
CA THR A 142 -1.96 -11.94 4.34
C THR A 142 -1.39 -12.11 5.75
N ALA A 143 -0.81 -11.05 6.34
CA ALA A 143 -0.32 -11.07 7.71
C ALA A 143 -1.45 -11.30 8.73
N VAL A 144 -2.61 -10.65 8.57
CA VAL A 144 -3.78 -10.88 9.44
C VAL A 144 -4.32 -12.30 9.29
N HIS A 145 -4.37 -12.84 8.07
CA HIS A 145 -4.73 -14.25 7.88
C HIS A 145 -3.71 -15.16 8.56
N PHE A 146 -2.42 -14.96 8.32
CA PHE A 146 -1.35 -15.74 8.95
C PHE A 146 -1.43 -15.72 10.49
N ASP A 147 -1.76 -14.59 11.10
CA ASP A 147 -1.89 -14.45 12.56
C ASP A 147 -3.02 -15.29 13.16
N THR A 148 -4.08 -15.53 12.39
CA THR A 148 -5.32 -16.19 12.83
C THR A 148 -5.44 -17.65 12.42
N LEU A 149 -4.47 -18.18 11.66
CA LEU A 149 -4.50 -19.54 11.15
C LEU A 149 -3.94 -20.56 12.13
N GLU A 150 -4.44 -21.80 11.99
CA GLU A 150 -3.85 -22.98 12.60
C GLU A 150 -2.49 -23.33 11.96
N GLU A 151 -1.61 -23.96 12.75
CA GLU A 151 -0.23 -24.28 12.39
C GLU A 151 -0.09 -25.00 11.04
N ARG A 152 -1.01 -25.92 10.72
CA ARG A 152 -0.99 -26.70 9.46
C ARG A 152 -1.03 -25.82 8.21
N THR A 153 -1.72 -24.68 8.29
CA THR A 153 -1.93 -23.75 7.17
C THR A 153 -0.98 -22.55 7.17
N MET A 154 -0.24 -22.31 8.25
CA MET A 154 0.69 -21.18 8.37
C MET A 154 1.75 -21.18 7.25
N LYS A 155 2.26 -22.36 6.87
CA LYS A 155 3.26 -22.49 5.79
C LYS A 155 2.71 -21.99 4.45
N GLN A 156 1.46 -22.29 4.14
CA GLN A 156 0.83 -21.86 2.88
C GLN A 156 0.70 -20.33 2.81
N MET A 157 0.30 -19.68 3.90
CA MET A 157 0.28 -18.22 3.92
C MET A 157 1.67 -17.60 3.91
N ALA A 158 2.67 -18.23 4.55
CA ALA A 158 4.05 -17.78 4.45
C ALA A 158 4.58 -17.87 3.00
N TYR A 159 4.19 -18.90 2.24
CA TYR A 159 4.50 -19.03 0.81
C TYR A 159 3.90 -17.89 -0.02
N ILE A 160 2.62 -17.59 0.18
CA ILE A 160 1.95 -16.46 -0.49
C ILE A 160 2.63 -15.14 -0.10
N GLY A 161 2.89 -14.94 1.18
CA GLY A 161 3.58 -13.75 1.69
C GLY A 161 4.97 -13.58 1.08
N ALA A 162 5.77 -14.65 0.96
CA ALA A 162 7.09 -14.60 0.34
C ALA A 162 7.03 -14.18 -1.14
N PHE A 163 6.10 -14.75 -1.90
CA PHE A 163 5.86 -14.37 -3.29
C PHE A 163 5.43 -12.90 -3.41
N LEU A 164 4.49 -12.46 -2.57
CA LEU A 164 4.04 -11.07 -2.52
C LEU A 164 5.18 -10.10 -2.16
N CYS A 165 6.06 -10.45 -1.20
CA CYS A 165 7.23 -9.64 -0.88
C CYS A 165 8.12 -9.40 -2.11
N GLY A 166 8.35 -10.42 -2.94
CA GLY A 166 9.08 -10.28 -4.20
C GLY A 166 8.37 -9.35 -5.18
N LEU A 167 7.06 -9.56 -5.39
CA LEU A 167 6.25 -8.71 -6.27
C LEU A 167 6.23 -7.24 -5.81
N CYS A 168 6.12 -6.98 -4.51
CA CYS A 168 6.17 -5.63 -3.96
C CYS A 168 7.45 -4.90 -4.36
N LEU A 169 8.60 -5.58 -4.22
CA LEU A 169 9.90 -5.03 -4.57
C LEU A 169 10.08 -4.85 -6.07
N SER A 170 9.33 -5.57 -6.91
CA SER A 170 9.28 -5.37 -8.36
C SER A 170 8.40 -4.21 -8.82
N ASN A 171 7.63 -3.60 -7.90
CA ASN A 171 6.94 -2.33 -8.13
C ASN A 171 7.71 -1.18 -7.47
N GLN A 172 7.84 -1.19 -6.15
CA GLN A 172 8.51 -0.12 -5.41
C GLN A 172 9.38 -0.66 -4.28
N HIS A 173 10.64 -0.20 -4.24
CA HIS A 173 11.61 -0.58 -3.21
C HIS A 173 11.23 -0.12 -1.81
N THR A 174 10.42 0.93 -1.68
CA THR A 174 9.91 1.45 -0.40
C THR A 174 9.18 0.38 0.42
N SER A 175 8.61 -0.63 -0.24
CA SER A 175 8.02 -1.81 0.39
C SER A 175 8.98 -2.55 1.32
N VAL A 176 10.30 -2.42 1.14
CA VAL A 176 11.30 -3.04 2.04
C VAL A 176 11.11 -2.60 3.49
N LEU A 177 10.70 -1.34 3.73
CA LEU A 177 10.47 -0.77 5.06
C LEU A 177 9.34 -1.50 5.82
N TYR A 178 8.43 -2.12 5.09
CA TYR A 178 7.36 -2.96 5.65
C TYR A 178 7.80 -4.42 5.79
N ILE A 179 8.48 -4.94 4.77
CA ILE A 179 8.95 -6.34 4.70
C ILE A 179 9.93 -6.65 5.84
N VAL A 180 10.81 -5.72 6.21
CA VAL A 180 11.78 -5.91 7.32
C VAL A 180 11.14 -6.09 8.69
N PHE A 181 9.87 -5.70 8.87
CA PHE A 181 9.11 -6.00 10.10
C PHE A 181 8.29 -7.28 9.96
N LEU A 182 7.66 -7.48 8.80
CA LEU A 182 6.81 -8.65 8.54
C LEU A 182 7.61 -9.96 8.53
N VAL A 183 8.76 -10.00 7.85
CA VAL A 183 9.53 -11.24 7.68
C VAL A 183 10.06 -11.77 9.01
N PRO A 184 10.75 -10.98 9.86
CA PRO A 184 11.18 -11.46 11.18
C PRO A 184 10.01 -11.89 12.07
N TRP A 185 8.89 -11.16 12.03
CA TRP A 185 7.70 -11.54 12.78
C TRP A 185 7.13 -12.89 12.32
N VAL A 186 7.00 -13.13 11.00
CA VAL A 186 6.57 -14.42 10.46
C VAL A 186 7.57 -15.53 10.81
N MET A 187 8.88 -15.27 10.69
CA MET A 187 9.91 -16.25 11.05
C MET A 187 9.85 -16.62 12.54
N PHE A 188 9.67 -15.63 13.42
CA PHE A 188 9.53 -15.86 14.86
C PHE A 188 8.28 -16.69 15.18
N ARG A 189 7.16 -16.43 14.50
CA ARG A 189 5.93 -17.22 14.67
C ARG A 189 6.10 -18.66 14.18
N LEU A 190 6.74 -18.86 13.02
CA LEU A 190 7.06 -20.20 12.50
C LEU A 190 8.06 -20.95 13.40
N TRP A 191 9.01 -20.24 14.00
CA TRP A 191 9.94 -20.79 14.98
C TRP A 191 9.21 -21.30 16.22
N ASN A 192 8.35 -20.48 16.83
CA ASN A 192 7.60 -20.85 18.02
C ASN A 192 6.64 -22.02 17.77
N ALA A 193 6.05 -22.08 16.57
CA ALA A 193 5.24 -23.21 16.13
C ALA A 193 6.06 -24.45 15.72
N LYS A 194 7.40 -24.41 15.84
CA LYS A 194 8.33 -25.49 15.42
C LYS A 194 8.16 -25.92 13.97
N LEU A 195 7.74 -25.00 13.10
CA LEU A 195 7.50 -25.24 11.67
C LEU A 195 8.72 -24.91 10.80
N LEU A 196 9.70 -24.19 11.37
CA LEU A 196 10.90 -23.78 10.65
C LEU A 196 11.78 -24.99 10.31
N SER A 197 12.19 -25.07 9.05
CA SER A 197 13.10 -26.11 8.55
C SER A 197 13.88 -25.56 7.37
N PHE A 198 15.04 -26.13 7.08
CA PHE A 198 15.83 -25.73 5.91
C PHE A 198 15.02 -25.82 4.61
N ALA A 199 14.25 -26.89 4.42
CA ALA A 199 13.37 -27.05 3.26
C ALA A 199 12.28 -25.96 3.18
N LEU A 200 11.75 -25.50 4.32
CA LEU A 200 10.80 -24.39 4.33
C LEU A 200 11.48 -23.09 3.88
N LEU A 201 12.66 -22.79 4.41
CA LEU A 201 13.42 -21.59 4.05
C LEU A 201 13.76 -21.56 2.55
N VAL A 202 14.22 -22.68 1.99
CA VAL A 202 14.48 -22.82 0.56
C VAL A 202 13.22 -22.51 -0.26
N LYS A 203 12.06 -23.08 0.10
CA LYS A 203 10.79 -22.80 -0.59
C LYS A 203 10.37 -21.33 -0.49
N LEU A 204 10.52 -20.71 0.68
CA LEU A 204 10.22 -19.28 0.86
C LEU A 204 11.13 -18.42 -0.01
N THR A 205 12.43 -18.71 -0.05
CA THR A 205 13.38 -18.01 -0.92
C THR A 205 13.04 -18.18 -2.39
N LEU A 206 12.73 -19.40 -2.85
CA LEU A 206 12.35 -19.65 -4.24
C LEU A 206 11.09 -18.87 -4.64
N LEU A 207 10.08 -18.82 -3.77
CA LEU A 207 8.84 -18.07 -4.03
C LEU A 207 9.08 -16.55 -4.01
N PHE A 208 9.92 -16.05 -3.10
CA PHE A 208 10.35 -14.66 -3.12
C PHE A 208 11.07 -14.30 -4.42
N MET A 209 12.00 -15.14 -4.87
CA MET A 209 12.70 -14.96 -6.16
C MET A 209 11.73 -15.05 -7.35
N LEU A 210 10.73 -15.93 -7.29
CA LEU A 210 9.67 -15.98 -8.29
C LEU A 210 8.86 -14.67 -8.32
N GLY A 211 8.61 -14.06 -7.16
CA GLY A 211 7.97 -12.74 -7.08
C GLY A 211 8.83 -11.61 -7.67
N LEU A 212 10.16 -11.74 -7.66
CA LEU A 212 11.09 -10.81 -8.31
C LEU A 212 11.23 -11.01 -9.82
N SER A 213 10.61 -12.06 -10.39
CA SER A 213 10.70 -12.35 -11.83
C SER A 213 10.30 -11.21 -12.78
N PRO A 214 9.43 -10.23 -12.43
CA PRO A 214 9.21 -9.07 -13.31
C PRO A 214 10.50 -8.31 -13.64
N TYR A 215 11.52 -8.33 -12.78
CA TYR A 215 12.82 -7.70 -13.08
C TYR A 215 13.53 -8.29 -14.30
N LEU A 216 13.19 -9.51 -14.73
CA LEU A 216 13.70 -10.09 -15.98
C LEU A 216 13.28 -9.26 -17.21
N TYR A 217 12.21 -8.46 -17.10
CA TYR A 217 11.79 -7.54 -18.16
C TYR A 217 12.87 -6.53 -18.52
N LEU A 218 13.62 -6.01 -17.54
CA LEU A 218 14.62 -4.96 -17.76
C LEU A 218 15.70 -5.39 -18.78
N PRO A 219 16.50 -6.44 -18.51
CA PRO A 219 17.55 -6.87 -19.44
C PRO A 219 16.98 -7.37 -20.76
N VAL A 220 15.81 -8.02 -20.76
CA VAL A 220 15.15 -8.48 -21.98
C VAL A 220 14.77 -7.28 -22.86
N SER A 221 14.09 -6.28 -22.29
CA SER A 221 13.75 -5.03 -22.96
C SER A 221 15.00 -4.38 -23.57
N SER A 222 16.05 -4.13 -22.78
CA SER A 222 17.26 -3.48 -23.28
C SER A 222 18.00 -4.28 -24.35
N ALA A 223 17.94 -5.61 -24.32
CA ALA A 223 18.66 -6.46 -25.26
C ALA A 223 17.93 -6.66 -26.60
N VAL A 224 16.61 -6.81 -26.58
CA VAL A 224 15.83 -7.18 -27.78
C VAL A 224 14.97 -6.07 -28.33
N ASN A 225 14.62 -5.07 -27.53
CA ASN A 225 13.67 -4.06 -27.94
C ASN A 225 14.33 -2.88 -28.64
N LYS A 226 13.62 -2.32 -29.62
CA LYS A 226 13.98 -1.09 -30.34
C LYS A 226 13.19 0.11 -29.80
N ALA A 227 12.84 0.09 -28.51
CA ALA A 227 12.15 1.19 -27.86
C ALA A 227 12.89 2.48 -28.18
N ARG A 228 12.17 3.50 -28.65
CA ARG A 228 12.79 4.79 -28.99
C ARG A 228 13.41 5.48 -27.77
N TRP A 229 12.93 5.12 -26.59
CA TRP A 229 13.38 5.66 -25.34
C TRP A 229 13.39 4.58 -24.25
N THR A 230 14.46 4.56 -23.46
CA THR A 230 14.65 3.68 -22.29
C THR A 230 15.65 4.35 -21.36
N TRP A 231 15.42 4.27 -20.05
CA TRP A 231 16.31 4.86 -19.06
C TRP A 231 17.54 3.99 -18.82
N GLY A 232 18.69 4.40 -19.34
CA GLY A 232 19.94 3.65 -19.21
C GLY A 232 19.97 2.36 -20.05
N ASP A 233 21.01 1.54 -19.85
CA ASP A 233 21.16 0.24 -20.51
C ASP A 233 21.27 -0.88 -19.46
N GLN A 234 20.32 -1.82 -19.48
CA GLN A 234 20.24 -2.96 -18.57
C GLN A 234 20.64 -4.28 -19.24
N SER A 235 21.18 -4.26 -20.47
CA SER A 235 21.61 -5.47 -21.18
C SER A 235 22.82 -6.16 -20.53
N SER A 236 23.65 -5.40 -19.81
CA SER A 236 24.78 -5.91 -19.04
C SER A 236 24.46 -6.07 -17.55
N LEU A 237 25.15 -6.98 -16.86
CA LEU A 237 24.99 -7.15 -15.40
C LEU A 237 25.29 -5.85 -14.63
N ASN A 238 26.31 -5.09 -15.03
CA ASN A 238 26.63 -3.82 -14.37
C ASN A 238 25.52 -2.78 -14.56
N GLY A 239 24.99 -2.66 -15.79
CA GLY A 239 23.90 -1.76 -16.11
C GLY A 239 22.60 -2.13 -15.37
N PHE A 240 22.25 -3.42 -15.34
CA PHE A 240 21.14 -3.94 -14.57
C PHE A 240 21.29 -3.62 -13.08
N LEU A 241 22.45 -3.92 -12.47
CA LEU A 241 22.68 -3.65 -11.05
C LEU A 241 22.69 -2.15 -10.74
N ARG A 242 23.24 -1.31 -11.62
CA ARG A 242 23.23 0.15 -11.47
C ARG A 242 21.80 0.69 -11.41
N HIS A 243 20.96 0.21 -12.32
CA HIS A 243 19.56 0.59 -12.42
C HIS A 243 18.74 0.03 -11.26
N LEU A 244 18.86 -1.26 -10.96
CA LEU A 244 18.19 -1.90 -9.84
C LEU A 244 18.54 -1.21 -8.52
N LEU A 245 19.82 -0.98 -8.24
CA LEU A 245 20.28 -0.35 -7.00
C LEU A 245 20.08 1.17 -6.98
N ARG A 246 19.45 1.76 -8.01
CA ARG A 246 19.18 3.21 -8.10
C ARG A 246 20.44 4.06 -7.90
N GLN A 247 21.59 3.59 -8.37
CA GLN A 247 22.88 4.27 -8.16
C GLN A 247 22.90 5.68 -8.77
N GLU A 248 22.11 5.91 -9.81
CA GLU A 248 21.95 7.21 -10.47
C GLU A 248 21.33 8.27 -9.56
N TYR A 249 20.48 7.85 -8.62
CA TYR A 249 19.90 8.72 -7.59
C TYR A 249 20.78 8.86 -6.35
N GLY A 250 21.79 7.99 -6.16
CA GLY A 250 22.54 7.87 -4.90
C GLY A 250 22.11 6.68 -4.03
N THR A 251 21.37 5.71 -4.59
CA THR A 251 20.80 4.49 -3.95
C THR A 251 19.75 4.77 -2.87
N TRP A 252 20.07 5.62 -1.92
CA TRP A 252 19.25 5.93 -0.74
C TRP A 252 18.57 7.30 -0.80
N ASP A 253 18.85 8.06 -1.86
CA ASP A 253 18.34 9.41 -2.04
C ASP A 253 17.18 9.41 -3.05
N LEU A 254 16.30 10.40 -2.92
CA LEU A 254 15.21 10.65 -3.87
C LEU A 254 15.71 11.39 -5.10
N LEU A 255 16.67 12.29 -4.91
CA LEU A 255 17.32 13.04 -5.98
C LEU A 255 18.80 13.24 -5.62
N LYS A 256 19.69 12.97 -6.57
CA LYS A 256 21.14 13.07 -6.34
C LYS A 256 21.55 14.51 -6.01
N ASP A 257 22.52 14.67 -5.12
CA ASP A 257 23.15 15.96 -4.77
C ASP A 257 22.19 17.02 -4.18
N HIS A 258 21.06 16.61 -3.60
CA HIS A 258 20.11 17.47 -2.90
C HIS A 258 20.13 17.24 -1.38
N ARG A 259 19.79 18.28 -0.62
CA ARG A 259 19.63 18.23 0.85
C ARG A 259 18.20 18.59 1.23
N GLY A 260 17.60 17.75 2.08
CA GLY A 260 16.26 18.00 2.62
C GLY A 260 16.27 19.04 3.75
N GLN A 261 15.08 19.47 4.17
CA GLN A 261 14.93 20.40 5.30
C GLN A 261 15.18 19.77 6.68
N GLY A 262 15.34 18.45 6.74
CA GLY A 262 15.62 17.70 7.97
C GLY A 262 14.38 17.11 8.64
N PHE A 263 14.65 16.28 9.67
CA PHE A 263 13.67 15.42 10.32
C PHE A 263 12.48 16.15 10.92
N VAL A 264 12.73 17.26 11.64
CA VAL A 264 11.68 18.02 12.33
C VAL A 264 10.69 18.62 11.33
N SER A 265 11.18 19.26 10.26
CA SER A 265 10.34 19.81 9.20
C SER A 265 9.54 18.72 8.48
N GLY A 266 10.14 17.54 8.29
CA GLY A 266 9.46 16.36 7.75
C GLY A 266 8.29 15.90 8.63
N ILE A 267 8.51 15.77 9.95
CA ILE A 267 7.46 15.36 10.91
C ILE A 267 6.35 16.41 11.00
N LEU A 268 6.68 17.70 11.04
CA LEU A 268 5.68 18.78 11.08
C LEU A 268 4.84 18.79 9.81
N SER A 269 5.48 18.61 8.65
CA SER A 269 4.79 18.56 7.35
C SER A 269 3.87 17.34 7.26
N TYR A 270 4.37 16.16 7.64
CA TYR A 270 3.56 14.94 7.69
C TYR A 270 2.38 15.07 8.67
N SER A 271 2.59 15.64 9.86
CA SER A 271 1.50 15.87 10.82
C SER A 271 0.45 16.84 10.27
N SER A 272 0.89 17.88 9.55
CA SER A 272 -0.02 18.81 8.88
C SER A 272 -0.80 18.13 7.75
N HIS A 273 -0.18 17.19 7.03
CA HIS A 273 -0.82 16.37 6.01
C HIS A 273 -1.90 15.49 6.62
N VAL A 274 -1.59 14.71 7.66
CA VAL A 274 -2.59 13.83 8.31
C VAL A 274 -3.80 14.64 8.78
N ALA A 275 -3.58 15.79 9.41
CA ALA A 275 -4.67 16.64 9.89
C ALA A 275 -5.55 17.22 8.77
N ARG A 276 -4.95 17.57 7.63
CA ARG A 276 -5.63 18.20 6.48
C ARG A 276 -6.28 17.19 5.54
N ASP A 277 -5.58 16.09 5.24
CA ASP A 277 -5.96 15.16 4.18
C ASP A 277 -6.69 13.91 4.68
N LEU A 278 -6.38 13.47 5.90
CA LEU A 278 -7.08 12.34 6.53
C LEU A 278 -8.12 12.79 7.56
N SER A 279 -8.12 14.05 7.99
CA SER A 279 -8.97 14.70 9.00
C SER A 279 -8.50 14.58 10.46
N VAL A 280 -8.94 15.56 11.28
CA VAL A 280 -8.62 15.63 12.73
C VAL A 280 -9.08 14.40 13.52
N PRO A 281 -10.29 13.84 13.30
CA PRO A 281 -10.68 12.59 13.96
C PRO A 281 -9.73 11.43 13.72
N VAL A 282 -9.10 11.35 12.54
CA VAL A 282 -8.12 10.31 12.22
C VAL A 282 -6.85 10.47 13.04
N SER A 283 -6.37 11.69 13.23
CA SER A 283 -5.25 11.98 14.14
C SER A 283 -5.55 11.52 15.57
N VAL A 284 -6.77 11.73 16.07
CA VAL A 284 -7.18 11.27 17.41
C VAL A 284 -7.23 9.74 17.48
N LEU A 285 -7.88 9.10 16.51
CA LEU A 285 -7.96 7.64 16.44
C LEU A 285 -6.59 6.99 16.25
N ALA A 286 -5.66 7.65 15.55
CA ALA A 286 -4.29 7.23 15.41
C ALA A 286 -3.54 7.18 16.75
N VAL A 287 -3.71 8.19 17.61
CA VAL A 287 -3.13 8.14 18.97
C VAL A 287 -3.77 7.02 19.79
N LEU A 288 -5.08 6.83 19.67
CA LEU A 288 -5.80 5.73 20.32
C LEU A 288 -5.34 4.35 19.84
N SER A 289 -4.73 4.24 18.65
CA SER A 289 -4.21 2.96 18.14
C SER A 289 -3.13 2.32 19.00
N LEU A 290 -2.37 3.10 19.77
CA LEU A 290 -1.41 2.58 20.75
C LEU A 290 -2.12 1.85 21.89
N TRP A 291 -3.24 2.42 22.35
CA TRP A 291 -4.11 1.77 23.34
C TRP A 291 -4.77 0.53 22.75
N SER A 292 -5.38 0.62 21.56
CA SER A 292 -6.02 -0.50 20.87
C SER A 292 -5.06 -1.68 20.66
N THR A 293 -3.83 -1.39 20.21
CA THR A 293 -2.77 -2.40 20.03
C THR A 293 -2.47 -3.12 21.35
N SER A 294 -2.28 -2.35 22.42
CA SER A 294 -2.00 -2.90 23.75
C SER A 294 -3.18 -3.70 24.30
N TYR A 295 -4.40 -3.21 24.11
CA TYR A 295 -5.64 -3.85 24.51
C TYR A 295 -5.84 -5.18 23.79
N ARG A 296 -5.74 -5.20 22.46
CA ARG A 296 -5.91 -6.41 21.65
C ARG A 296 -4.83 -7.45 21.91
N TYR A 297 -3.58 -7.04 22.15
CA TYR A 297 -2.53 -7.96 22.59
C TYR A 297 -2.86 -8.60 23.94
N LYS A 298 -3.38 -7.83 24.91
CA LYS A 298 -3.79 -8.38 26.22
C LYS A 298 -4.95 -9.36 26.10
N VAL A 299 -5.97 -9.04 25.29
CA VAL A 299 -7.20 -9.83 25.16
C VAL A 299 -7.04 -11.07 24.27
N SER A 300 -6.36 -10.93 23.14
CA SER A 300 -6.31 -11.96 22.08
C SER A 300 -4.92 -12.54 21.83
N LYS A 301 -3.87 -11.99 22.46
CA LYS A 301 -2.46 -12.32 22.20
C LYS A 301 -2.00 -12.12 20.74
N SER A 302 -2.82 -11.48 19.91
CA SER A 302 -2.46 -11.08 18.55
C SER A 302 -1.43 -9.96 18.59
N SER A 303 -0.31 -10.16 17.91
CA SER A 303 0.77 -9.17 17.77
C SER A 303 0.74 -8.43 16.43
N VAL A 304 -0.20 -8.75 15.53
CA VAL A 304 -0.22 -8.20 14.16
C VAL A 304 -0.38 -6.67 14.15
N LEU A 305 -1.19 -6.11 15.05
CA LEU A 305 -1.35 -4.66 15.17
C LEU A 305 -0.06 -3.97 15.63
N ALA A 306 0.70 -4.60 16.54
CA ALA A 306 1.99 -4.06 16.97
C ALA A 306 3.01 -4.04 15.83
N VAL A 307 2.97 -5.06 14.96
CA VAL A 307 3.78 -5.09 13.74
C VAL A 307 3.38 -3.96 12.79
N PHE A 308 2.09 -3.72 12.58
CA PHE A 308 1.59 -2.62 11.75
C PHE A 308 1.94 -1.24 12.32
N THR A 309 1.88 -1.06 13.64
CA THR A 309 2.35 0.17 14.30
C THR A 309 3.86 0.35 14.13
N GLY A 310 4.66 -0.71 14.30
CA GLY A 310 6.11 -0.65 14.08
C GLY A 310 6.47 -0.30 12.64
N MET A 311 5.78 -0.92 11.68
CA MET A 311 5.84 -0.61 10.25
C MET A 311 5.56 0.87 9.95
N LEU A 312 4.48 1.42 10.51
CA LEU A 312 4.10 2.82 10.35
C LEU A 312 5.18 3.76 10.89
N ILE A 313 5.63 3.52 12.12
CA ILE A 313 6.65 4.35 12.78
C ILE A 313 7.95 4.31 11.98
N ALA A 314 8.39 3.13 11.54
CA ALA A 314 9.61 2.97 10.77
C ALA A 314 9.54 3.68 9.42
N TYR A 315 8.41 3.55 8.71
CA TYR A 315 8.20 4.19 7.43
C TYR A 315 8.22 5.72 7.53
N ILE A 316 7.44 6.29 8.47
CA ILE A 316 7.42 7.74 8.70
C ILE A 316 8.81 8.24 9.11
N THR A 317 9.45 7.56 10.07
CA THR A 317 10.78 7.93 10.55
C THR A 317 11.80 7.93 9.41
N PHE A 318 11.78 6.90 8.56
CA PHE A 318 12.67 6.79 7.42
C PHE A 318 12.48 7.96 6.45
N PHE A 319 11.25 8.27 6.05
CA PHE A 319 11.00 9.36 5.09
C PHE A 319 11.23 10.75 5.68
N CYS A 320 10.87 10.99 6.93
CA CYS A 320 11.20 12.27 7.58
C CYS A 320 12.72 12.45 7.73
N TRP A 321 13.47 11.37 7.94
CA TRP A 321 14.93 11.43 8.07
C TRP A 321 15.65 11.54 6.72
N ARG A 322 15.23 10.75 5.72
CA ARG A 322 15.99 10.55 4.46
C ARG A 322 15.42 11.25 3.24
N ALA A 323 14.20 11.78 3.26
CA ALA A 323 13.69 12.55 2.13
C ALA A 323 14.59 13.78 1.93
N ASN A 324 15.51 13.68 0.98
CA ASN A 324 16.60 14.64 0.78
C ASN A 324 16.19 15.78 -0.17
N LEU A 325 14.91 16.16 -0.12
CA LEU A 325 14.31 17.21 -0.94
C LEU A 325 13.86 18.37 -0.06
N ASP A 326 14.14 19.59 -0.51
CA ASP A 326 13.72 20.80 0.20
C ASP A 326 12.21 21.02 0.04
N ILE A 327 11.44 20.60 1.04
CA ILE A 327 9.97 20.71 1.08
C ILE A 327 9.45 22.16 1.13
N GLY A 328 10.33 23.17 1.22
CA GLY A 328 9.97 24.57 1.03
C GLY A 328 9.74 24.91 -0.43
N ASN A 329 10.33 24.14 -1.35
CA ASN A 329 10.02 24.23 -2.76
C ASN A 329 8.71 23.45 -3.06
N PRO A 330 7.70 24.09 -3.68
CA PRO A 330 6.42 23.44 -3.98
C PRO A 330 6.54 22.18 -4.84
N LEU A 331 7.47 22.12 -5.79
CA LEU A 331 7.69 20.94 -6.63
C LEU A 331 8.19 19.76 -5.78
N PHE A 332 9.19 20.00 -4.95
CA PHE A 332 9.77 18.98 -4.07
C PHE A 332 8.80 18.52 -2.98
N PHE A 333 8.00 19.44 -2.43
CA PHE A 333 6.89 19.09 -1.56
C PHE A 333 5.94 18.10 -2.26
N LYS A 334 5.59 18.36 -3.52
CA LYS A 334 4.73 17.49 -4.33
C LYS A 334 5.34 16.12 -4.67
N VAL A 335 6.66 15.99 -4.67
CA VAL A 335 7.34 14.71 -4.81
C VAL A 335 7.34 13.94 -3.48
N VAL A 336 7.64 14.62 -2.36
CA VAL A 336 7.68 14.00 -1.03
C VAL A 336 6.28 13.55 -0.59
N GLU A 337 5.23 14.33 -0.86
CA GLU A 337 3.87 13.98 -0.44
C GLU A 337 3.44 12.62 -0.99
N ARG A 338 3.89 12.21 -2.19
CA ARG A 338 3.55 10.91 -2.79
C ARG A 338 3.96 9.72 -1.92
N PHE A 339 5.01 9.88 -1.11
CA PHE A 339 5.46 8.83 -0.21
C PHE A 339 4.60 8.72 1.06
N TRP A 340 3.74 9.70 1.37
CA TRP A 340 2.85 9.62 2.54
C TRP A 340 1.66 8.68 2.33
N ILE A 341 1.35 8.32 1.08
CA ILE A 341 0.21 7.47 0.70
C ILE A 341 0.25 6.10 1.41
N GLN A 342 1.42 5.46 1.48
CA GLN A 342 1.52 4.15 2.14
C GLN A 342 1.35 4.24 3.66
N SER A 343 1.85 5.31 4.29
CA SER A 343 1.60 5.55 5.71
C SER A 343 0.14 5.87 5.98
N ASP A 344 -0.54 6.59 5.08
CA ASP A 344 -1.97 6.90 5.17
C ASP A 344 -2.83 5.63 5.15
N LEU A 345 -2.44 4.62 4.35
CA LEU A 345 -3.08 3.32 4.32
C LEU A 345 -3.01 2.65 5.69
N VAL A 346 -1.80 2.51 6.25
CA VAL A 346 -1.59 1.84 7.54
C VAL A 346 -2.28 2.62 8.67
N LEU A 347 -2.21 3.95 8.63
CA LEU A 347 -2.85 4.83 9.59
C LEU A 347 -4.38 4.70 9.57
N SER A 348 -4.98 4.66 8.39
CA SER A 348 -6.42 4.50 8.22
C SER A 348 -6.92 3.15 8.76
N VAL A 349 -6.16 2.07 8.55
CA VAL A 349 -6.44 0.75 9.13
C VAL A 349 -6.38 0.79 10.65
N LEU A 350 -5.31 1.35 11.23
CA LEU A 350 -5.13 1.45 12.68
C LEU A 350 -6.20 2.33 13.34
N ALA A 351 -6.56 3.45 12.70
CA ALA A 351 -7.61 4.34 13.16
C ALA A 351 -8.98 3.66 13.15
N ALA A 352 -9.32 2.91 12.09
CA ALA A 352 -10.57 2.16 12.00
C ALA A 352 -10.68 1.04 13.04
N VAL A 353 -9.59 0.33 13.32
CA VAL A 353 -9.56 -0.66 14.41
C VAL A 353 -9.78 0.01 15.77
N SER A 354 -9.19 1.18 15.97
CA SER A 354 -9.34 1.94 17.21
C SER A 354 -10.75 2.48 17.40
N PHE A 355 -11.41 2.86 16.31
CA PHE A 355 -12.82 3.22 16.31
C PHE A 355 -13.71 2.05 16.75
N ASP A 356 -13.51 0.84 16.22
CA ASP A 356 -14.23 -0.38 16.66
C ASP A 356 -13.98 -0.68 18.15
N ASP A 357 -12.71 -0.62 18.59
CA ASP A 357 -12.36 -0.86 20.00
C ASP A 357 -13.01 0.16 20.94
N PHE A 358 -13.06 1.42 20.55
CA PHE A 358 -13.73 2.48 21.29
C PHE A 358 -15.25 2.28 21.35
N CYS A 359 -15.89 1.93 20.23
CA CYS A 359 -17.33 1.67 20.18
C CYS A 359 -17.72 0.47 21.05
N ARG A 360 -16.91 -0.59 21.05
CA ARG A 360 -17.08 -1.74 21.96
C ARG A 360 -16.94 -1.35 23.41
N PHE A 361 -15.92 -0.56 23.74
CA PHE A 361 -15.70 -0.06 25.10
C PHE A 361 -16.92 0.71 25.61
N ILE A 362 -17.47 1.64 24.82
CA ILE A 362 -18.69 2.39 25.16
C ILE A 362 -19.88 1.45 25.32
N SER A 363 -20.12 0.56 24.35
CA SER A 363 -21.25 -0.38 24.38
C SER A 363 -21.24 -1.24 25.64
N HIS A 364 -20.07 -1.79 26.02
CA HIS A 364 -19.91 -2.55 27.26
C HIS A 364 -20.14 -1.68 28.52
N ARG A 365 -19.69 -0.43 28.51
CA ARG A 365 -19.78 0.49 29.66
C ARG A 365 -21.20 0.99 29.93
N PHE A 366 -21.99 1.20 28.88
CA PHE A 366 -23.31 1.86 28.98
C PHE A 366 -24.50 0.92 28.72
N ARG A 367 -24.28 -0.32 28.22
CA ARG A 367 -25.31 -1.37 28.01
C ARG A 367 -26.56 -0.96 27.21
N ALA A 368 -26.57 0.23 26.59
CA ALA A 368 -27.77 0.83 26.00
C ALA A 368 -27.99 0.51 24.51
N LEU A 369 -26.92 0.17 23.77
CA LEU A 369 -26.99 -0.25 22.36
C LEU A 369 -26.01 -1.38 22.07
N SER A 370 -26.40 -2.30 21.18
CA SER A 370 -25.45 -3.27 20.61
C SER A 370 -24.40 -2.53 19.78
N TRP A 371 -23.13 -2.91 19.95
CA TRP A 371 -21.98 -2.23 19.32
C TRP A 371 -22.13 -2.08 17.79
N TYR A 372 -22.70 -3.07 17.11
CA TYR A 372 -22.99 -3.03 15.67
C TYR A 372 -23.83 -1.81 15.23
N HIS A 373 -24.77 -1.36 16.06
CA HIS A 373 -25.62 -0.21 15.74
C HIS A 373 -24.91 1.10 16.10
N LEU A 374 -24.06 1.09 17.13
CA LEU A 374 -23.28 2.25 17.54
C LEU A 374 -22.25 2.65 16.48
N ASP A 375 -21.57 1.67 15.87
CA ASP A 375 -20.57 1.90 14.83
C ASP A 375 -21.17 2.63 13.61
N ILE A 376 -22.35 2.22 13.17
CA ILE A 376 -23.04 2.83 12.01
C ILE A 376 -23.52 4.25 12.35
N LEU A 377 -24.04 4.45 13.57
CA LEU A 377 -24.49 5.76 14.05
C LEU A 377 -23.33 6.76 14.21
N LEU A 378 -22.20 6.34 14.78
CA LEU A 378 -21.03 7.19 15.01
C LEU A 378 -20.17 7.40 13.76
N MET A 379 -20.38 6.59 12.72
CA MET A 379 -19.74 6.78 11.42
C MET A 379 -20.29 8.00 10.67
N MET A 380 -21.60 8.26 10.76
CA MET A 380 -22.26 9.32 9.98
C MET A 380 -21.68 10.74 10.18
N PRO A 381 -21.35 11.19 11.41
CA PRO A 381 -20.72 12.49 11.63
C PRO A 381 -19.29 12.59 11.06
N LEU A 382 -18.56 11.47 11.02
CA LEU A 382 -17.18 11.43 10.52
C LEU A 382 -17.13 11.50 8.99
N PHE A 383 -18.12 10.92 8.31
CA PHE A 383 -18.29 11.09 6.86
C PHE A 383 -18.71 12.52 6.49
N ALA A 384 -19.56 13.16 7.29
CA ALA A 384 -19.99 14.53 7.06
C ALA A 384 -18.84 15.56 7.20
N TRP A 385 -17.72 15.19 7.81
CA TRP A 385 -16.51 16.02 7.90
C TRP A 385 -15.57 15.84 6.69
N GLN A 386 -15.77 14.79 5.88
CA GLN A 386 -14.94 14.47 4.72
C GLN A 386 -15.50 14.99 3.38
N LEU A 387 -16.79 15.35 3.36
CA LEU A 387 -17.46 16.06 2.27
C LEU A 387 -17.46 17.55 2.58
#